data_AF-A0A359CX03-F1
#
_entry.id   AF-A0A359CX03-F1
#
_cell.length_a   1.000
_cell.length_b   1.000
_cell.length_c   1.000
_cell.angle_alpha   90.00
_cell.angle_beta   90.00
_cell.angle_gamma   90.00
#
_symmetry.space_group_name_H-M   'P 1'
#
loop_
_entity.id
_entity.type
_entity.pdbx_description
1 polymer ?
#
loop_
_entity_poly.entity_id
_entity_poly.type
_entity_poly.pdbx_seq_one_letter_code
_entity_poly.pdbx_strand_id
1 'polypeptide(L)'
;MHQNYIFTGFGHAAGKYKITNPDLEFATKSNYLKGFREDKILSSKNYLKLKEQYPELTPFEYFASYKMGFTTRHHVTPFPPGEKYNVKPETSLDLAVKAVDMALKDAGIHPEKIDAWFFSTVSPHEKAPGIAATIKCFFTNYYNYSPTMTVASGCSGFMLNLERALDYMKCNPDIKNIVVGHTETMSSFLWNLTHYVPFVTFGDAAAAIVVSRQEGNKKEGILEIKNLQDMKMIGFVGVDKEWNLYMTDGVIKERAVENIASISTEILQKSKWSAEDTDLVVPHQTGNAILYDSVEKLNIPLSKLYQEVQKNYGNVSGTSIPMSLSFLHYEKRLKAGMKILSATAGVGGTFGAFSYIVPEQTENKNPYNISKDLEGKIALVTGSTGGLGMETALALAKRGCSLILQYNSNDQKAEQLKEKLEKYSVKISVIKADFSSEEQVQELIASCLILPDKIDFLVHTAAISGGLARATDVSDAHLKKVEQVNHFAPVEITKRLKEKIKSVILYTGSVAEDGQFSGSSSYVESKKGLHGFAASFAYEAMSSGLRSIYYMPGIISGGMAEELDEKAISTVKMNIMQDEDVSLEEAAERVAKSLYIPKVLKVRDSYEGALLVRRDGYLV
;
A
#
# COMPACT_ATOMS: atom_id res chain seq x y z
N MET A 1 -20.36 -21.95 23.45
CA MET A 1 -19.97 -21.34 22.16
C MET A 1 -18.49 -21.63 21.95
N HIS A 2 -18.10 -22.00 20.73
CA HIS A 2 -16.71 -22.16 20.34
C HIS A 2 -16.10 -20.79 20.06
N GLN A 3 -14.86 -20.60 20.48
CA GLN A 3 -14.05 -19.46 20.07
C GLN A 3 -13.31 -19.84 18.78
N ASN A 4 -13.68 -19.18 17.69
CA ASN A 4 -13.17 -19.42 16.35
C ASN A 4 -12.22 -18.27 15.94
N TYR A 5 -11.21 -18.62 15.16
CA TYR A 5 -10.30 -17.67 14.53
C TYR A 5 -10.46 -17.79 13.02
N ILE A 6 -11.12 -16.80 12.43
CA ILE A 6 -11.57 -16.85 11.04
C ILE A 6 -10.90 -15.76 10.20
N PHE A 7 -10.82 -16.01 8.90
CA PHE A 7 -10.41 -14.99 7.94
C PHE A 7 -11.62 -14.15 7.54
N THR A 8 -11.58 -12.86 7.86
CA THR A 8 -12.69 -11.93 7.62
C THR A 8 -12.42 -10.95 6.49
N GLY A 9 -11.17 -10.70 6.15
CA GLY A 9 -10.81 -9.84 5.02
C GLY A 9 -9.68 -10.44 4.21
N PHE A 10 -9.77 -10.33 2.88
CA PHE A 10 -8.76 -10.84 1.97
C PHE A 10 -8.29 -9.75 1.01
N GLY A 11 -6.99 -9.61 0.82
CA GLY A 11 -6.44 -8.66 -0.14
C GLY A 11 -5.10 -9.11 -0.72
N HIS A 12 -4.86 -8.72 -1.96
CA HIS A 12 -3.62 -9.02 -2.68
C HIS A 12 -3.25 -7.91 -3.66
N ALA A 13 -1.97 -7.85 -4.01
CA ALA A 13 -1.42 -6.98 -5.06
C ALA A 13 -0.21 -7.66 -5.69
N ALA A 14 0.06 -7.39 -6.97
CA ALA A 14 1.19 -7.94 -7.70
C ALA A 14 1.90 -6.85 -8.51
N GLY A 15 3.13 -7.13 -8.92
CA GLY A 15 3.89 -6.26 -9.82
C GLY A 15 3.15 -5.97 -11.14
N LYS A 16 3.38 -4.80 -11.72
CA LYS A 16 2.72 -4.35 -12.96
C LYS A 16 3.23 -5.07 -14.21
N TYR A 17 4.50 -5.47 -14.23
CA TYR A 17 5.15 -5.97 -15.44
C TYR A 17 5.01 -7.49 -15.55
N LYS A 18 4.10 -7.92 -16.44
CA LYS A 18 3.93 -9.34 -16.76
C LYS A 18 5.10 -9.84 -17.62
N ILE A 19 5.66 -10.98 -17.23
CA ILE A 19 6.75 -11.67 -17.91
C ILE A 19 6.29 -13.09 -18.23
N THR A 20 6.45 -13.50 -19.48
CA THR A 20 6.00 -14.79 -19.98
C THR A 20 7.17 -15.75 -20.18
N ASN A 21 6.89 -17.05 -20.29
CA ASN A 21 7.94 -18.02 -20.65
C ASN A 21 8.61 -17.72 -22.00
N PRO A 22 7.88 -17.30 -23.06
CA PRO A 22 8.51 -16.83 -24.31
C PRO A 22 9.53 -15.71 -24.12
N ASP A 23 9.28 -14.73 -23.25
CA ASP A 23 10.24 -13.64 -22.97
C ASP A 23 11.54 -14.20 -22.38
N LEU A 24 11.43 -15.14 -21.45
CA LEU A 24 12.57 -15.79 -20.81
C LEU A 24 13.30 -16.76 -21.75
N GLU A 25 12.57 -17.46 -22.61
CA GLU A 25 13.13 -18.34 -23.64
C GLU A 25 13.95 -17.52 -24.65
N PHE A 26 13.41 -16.38 -25.09
CA PHE A 26 14.12 -15.42 -25.93
C PHE A 26 15.39 -14.91 -25.26
N ALA A 27 15.31 -14.52 -23.98
CA ALA A 27 16.47 -14.06 -23.21
C ALA A 27 17.55 -15.15 -23.04
N THR A 28 17.13 -16.41 -22.90
CA THR A 28 18.04 -17.56 -22.86
C THR A 28 18.73 -17.78 -24.20
N LYS A 29 17.98 -17.75 -25.32
CA LYS A 29 18.52 -17.88 -26.67
C LYS A 29 19.45 -16.73 -27.06
N SER A 30 19.21 -15.54 -26.51
CA SER A 30 20.02 -14.34 -26.72
C SER A 30 21.28 -14.28 -25.84
N ASN A 31 21.58 -15.33 -25.08
CA ASN A 31 22.69 -15.41 -24.11
C ASN A 31 22.62 -14.38 -22.97
N TYR A 32 21.48 -13.72 -22.77
CA TYR A 32 21.26 -12.85 -21.60
C TYR A 32 21.12 -13.72 -20.35
N LEU A 33 20.22 -14.72 -20.40
CA LEU A 33 20.13 -15.76 -19.36
C LEU A 33 21.01 -16.95 -19.70
N LYS A 34 21.68 -17.50 -18.69
CA LYS A 34 22.67 -18.58 -18.77
C LYS A 34 22.25 -19.80 -17.98
N GLY A 35 22.81 -20.94 -18.34
CA GLY A 35 22.71 -22.20 -17.59
C GLY A 35 21.54 -23.10 -17.97
N PHE A 36 20.69 -22.71 -18.93
CA PHE A 36 19.69 -23.63 -19.48
C PHE A 36 20.36 -24.71 -20.33
N ARG A 37 19.99 -25.97 -20.09
CA ARG A 37 20.59 -27.16 -20.72
C ARG A 37 19.53 -27.89 -21.53
N GLU A 38 19.31 -27.40 -22.75
CA GLU A 38 18.30 -27.93 -23.67
C GLU A 38 18.54 -29.42 -24.00
N ASP A 39 19.79 -29.81 -24.16
CA ASP A 39 20.24 -31.19 -24.41
C ASP A 39 19.74 -32.20 -23.35
N LYS A 40 19.70 -31.77 -22.08
CA LYS A 40 19.19 -32.60 -20.98
C LYS A 40 17.68 -32.79 -21.03
N ILE A 41 16.94 -31.83 -21.58
CA ILE A 41 15.48 -31.92 -21.70
C ILE A 41 15.10 -32.75 -22.92
N LEU A 42 15.81 -32.58 -24.03
CA LEU A 42 15.59 -33.37 -25.26
C LEU A 42 15.75 -34.88 -25.04
N SER A 43 16.58 -35.28 -24.07
CA SER A 43 16.78 -36.69 -23.69
C SER A 43 15.81 -37.20 -22.61
N SER A 44 14.93 -36.35 -22.07
CA SER A 44 13.96 -36.71 -21.03
C SER A 44 12.77 -37.49 -21.60
N LYS A 45 12.53 -38.71 -21.10
CA LYS A 45 11.36 -39.52 -21.47
C LYS A 45 10.03 -38.79 -21.24
N ASN A 46 9.93 -38.02 -20.15
CA ASN A 46 8.72 -37.27 -19.82
C ASN A 46 8.47 -36.13 -20.81
N TYR A 47 9.53 -35.49 -21.30
CA TYR A 47 9.42 -34.45 -22.33
C TYR A 47 8.99 -35.07 -23.65
N LEU A 48 9.64 -36.15 -24.10
CA LEU A 48 9.32 -36.83 -25.35
C LEU A 48 7.87 -37.29 -25.40
N LYS A 49 7.37 -37.90 -24.30
CA LYS A 49 5.95 -38.29 -24.18
C LYS A 49 4.99 -37.11 -24.32
N LEU A 50 5.32 -35.97 -23.74
CA LEU A 50 4.47 -34.79 -23.81
C LEU A 50 4.55 -34.08 -25.17
N LYS A 51 5.72 -34.13 -25.82
CA LYS A 51 5.98 -33.61 -27.16
C LYS A 51 5.18 -34.34 -28.25
N GLU A 52 4.91 -35.63 -28.06
CA GLU A 52 4.01 -36.41 -28.94
C GLU A 52 2.58 -35.84 -28.92
N GLN A 53 2.10 -35.39 -27.77
CA GLN A 53 0.78 -34.78 -27.61
C GLN A 53 0.77 -33.31 -28.05
N TYR A 54 1.88 -32.59 -27.85
CA TYR A 54 2.02 -31.17 -28.16
C TYR A 54 3.25 -30.92 -29.03
N PRO A 55 3.15 -31.05 -30.37
CA PRO A 55 4.29 -30.95 -31.29
C PRO A 55 5.05 -29.62 -31.22
N GLU A 56 4.41 -28.52 -30.81
CA GLU A 56 5.04 -27.20 -30.67
C GLU A 56 5.76 -26.99 -29.33
N LEU A 57 5.67 -27.94 -28.39
CA LEU A 57 6.23 -27.80 -27.04
C LEU A 57 7.75 -27.63 -27.07
N THR A 58 8.28 -26.48 -26.67
CA THR A 58 9.72 -26.26 -26.59
C THR A 58 10.30 -26.92 -25.33
N PRO A 59 11.60 -27.28 -25.31
CA PRO A 59 12.26 -27.75 -24.09
C PRO A 59 12.17 -26.75 -22.93
N PHE A 60 12.21 -25.45 -23.24
CA PHE A 60 12.09 -24.39 -22.24
C PHE A 60 10.68 -24.34 -21.65
N GLU A 61 9.65 -24.37 -22.50
CA GLU A 61 8.26 -24.37 -22.06
C GLU A 61 7.92 -25.63 -21.24
N TYR A 62 8.44 -26.79 -21.65
CA TYR A 62 8.36 -28.00 -20.83
C TYR A 62 8.96 -27.81 -19.43
N PHE A 63 10.18 -27.26 -19.36
CA PHE A 63 10.84 -27.01 -18.09
C PHE A 63 10.03 -26.03 -17.22
N ALA A 64 9.65 -24.88 -17.77
CA ALA A 64 9.01 -23.81 -17.01
C ALA A 64 7.56 -24.17 -16.61
N SER A 65 6.70 -24.58 -17.56
CA SER A 65 5.27 -24.79 -17.27
C SER A 65 4.95 -26.16 -16.69
N TYR A 66 5.65 -27.22 -17.10
CA TYR A 66 5.28 -28.59 -16.69
C TYR A 66 6.14 -29.10 -15.54
N LYS A 67 7.46 -28.94 -15.64
CA LYS A 67 8.38 -29.39 -14.58
C LYS A 67 8.38 -28.43 -13.38
N MET A 68 8.44 -27.12 -13.63
CA MET A 68 8.45 -26.12 -12.55
C MET A 68 7.03 -25.66 -12.19
N GLY A 69 6.11 -25.53 -13.15
CA GLY A 69 4.72 -25.14 -12.88
C GLY A 69 4.45 -23.64 -12.98
N PHE A 70 5.31 -22.89 -13.70
CA PHE A 70 5.23 -21.44 -13.86
C PHE A 70 5.03 -21.06 -15.32
N THR A 71 3.99 -20.29 -15.63
CA THR A 71 3.68 -19.84 -17.00
C THR A 71 3.94 -18.34 -17.14
N THR A 72 3.52 -17.56 -16.16
CA THR A 72 3.78 -16.12 -16.09
C THR A 72 4.22 -15.70 -14.69
N ARG A 73 4.96 -14.60 -14.62
CA ARG A 73 5.32 -13.91 -13.39
C ARG A 73 5.14 -12.41 -13.54
N HIS A 74 5.03 -11.71 -12.43
CA HIS A 74 4.80 -10.27 -12.40
C HIS A 74 5.91 -9.59 -11.61
N HIS A 75 6.61 -8.63 -12.20
CA HIS A 75 7.67 -7.86 -11.53
C HIS A 75 7.23 -6.41 -11.32
N VAL A 76 7.82 -5.74 -10.34
CA VAL A 76 7.70 -4.28 -10.12
C VAL A 76 8.58 -3.46 -11.06
N THR A 77 9.54 -4.09 -11.73
CA THR A 77 10.40 -3.53 -12.78
C THR A 77 10.16 -4.21 -14.13
N PRO A 78 10.40 -3.53 -15.26
CA PRO A 78 10.46 -4.18 -16.57
C PRO A 78 11.49 -5.32 -16.61
N PHE A 79 11.28 -6.30 -17.47
CA PHE A 79 12.25 -7.34 -17.75
C PHE A 79 13.21 -6.92 -18.89
N PRO A 80 14.52 -7.16 -18.75
CA PRO A 80 15.18 -7.71 -17.56
C PRO A 80 15.33 -6.69 -16.43
N PRO A 81 15.19 -7.05 -15.16
CA PRO A 81 15.25 -6.09 -14.06
C PRO A 81 16.66 -5.44 -13.98
N GLY A 82 16.73 -4.13 -13.69
CA GLY A 82 17.98 -3.36 -13.73
C GLY A 82 17.83 -1.91 -13.24
N GLU A 83 18.96 -1.23 -12.99
CA GLU A 83 18.99 0.09 -12.31
C GLU A 83 18.57 1.28 -13.19
N LYS A 84 18.65 1.15 -14.53
CA LYS A 84 18.44 2.27 -15.48
C LYS A 84 17.09 2.18 -16.18
N TYR A 85 16.01 2.28 -15.41
CA TYR A 85 14.68 2.52 -15.97
C TYR A 85 14.26 3.96 -15.70
N ASN A 86 13.64 4.61 -16.68
CA ASN A 86 12.97 5.91 -16.49
C ASN A 86 11.64 5.75 -15.71
N VAL A 87 11.53 4.74 -14.85
CA VAL A 87 10.34 4.44 -14.06
C VAL A 87 10.81 4.04 -12.67
N LYS A 88 10.20 4.62 -11.64
CA LYS A 88 10.44 4.22 -10.26
C LYS A 88 9.67 2.94 -9.96
N PRO A 89 10.32 1.82 -9.64
CA PRO A 89 9.63 0.59 -9.33
C PRO A 89 8.84 0.71 -8.02
N GLU A 90 7.71 0.02 -7.96
CA GLU A 90 7.00 -0.19 -6.71
C GLU A 90 7.87 -1.01 -5.75
N THR A 91 7.73 -0.74 -4.46
CA THR A 91 8.41 -1.48 -3.39
C THR A 91 7.49 -2.51 -2.76
N SER A 92 8.05 -3.39 -1.93
CA SER A 92 7.26 -4.24 -1.03
C SER A 92 6.29 -3.45 -0.16
N LEU A 93 6.62 -2.21 0.23
CA LEU A 93 5.70 -1.37 0.98
C LEU A 93 4.48 -0.97 0.13
N ASP A 94 4.69 -0.57 -1.12
CA ASP A 94 3.60 -0.13 -2.01
C ASP A 94 2.61 -1.28 -2.27
N LEU A 95 3.13 -2.48 -2.57
CA LEU A 95 2.30 -3.67 -2.75
C LEU A 95 1.56 -4.05 -1.47
N ALA A 96 2.22 -4.00 -0.30
CA ALA A 96 1.60 -4.32 0.98
C ALA A 96 0.47 -3.34 1.35
N VAL A 97 0.65 -2.04 1.12
CA VAL A 97 -0.40 -1.04 1.36
C VAL A 97 -1.61 -1.32 0.47
N LYS A 98 -1.42 -1.64 -0.82
CA LYS A 98 -2.53 -2.04 -1.71
C LYS A 98 -3.27 -3.29 -1.20
N ALA A 99 -2.52 -4.31 -0.79
CA ALA A 99 -3.10 -5.56 -0.29
C ALA A 99 -3.87 -5.36 1.03
N VAL A 100 -3.36 -4.54 1.95
CA VAL A 100 -4.04 -4.20 3.20
C VAL A 100 -5.32 -3.42 2.96
N ASP A 101 -5.27 -2.40 2.09
CA ASP A 101 -6.45 -1.59 1.75
C ASP A 101 -7.58 -2.48 1.22
N MET A 102 -7.25 -3.42 0.33
CA MET A 102 -8.19 -4.42 -0.18
C MET A 102 -8.74 -5.32 0.95
N ALA A 103 -7.87 -5.83 1.82
CA ALA A 103 -8.28 -6.71 2.92
C ALA A 103 -9.19 -6.03 3.96
N LEU A 104 -8.91 -4.77 4.31
CA LEU A 104 -9.73 -4.00 5.26
C LEU A 104 -11.11 -3.69 4.66
N LYS A 105 -11.15 -3.31 3.37
CA LYS A 105 -12.40 -3.04 2.66
C LYS A 105 -13.28 -4.29 2.58
N ASP A 106 -12.67 -5.42 2.24
CA ASP A 106 -13.34 -6.73 2.20
C ASP A 106 -13.83 -7.18 3.58
N ALA A 107 -13.05 -6.90 4.63
CA ALA A 107 -13.46 -7.17 6.00
C ALA A 107 -14.64 -6.30 6.47
N GLY A 108 -14.82 -5.11 5.91
CA GLY A 108 -15.73 -4.11 6.46
C GLY A 108 -15.28 -3.62 7.84
N ILE A 109 -13.97 -3.66 8.14
CA ILE A 109 -13.39 -3.27 9.44
C ILE A 109 -12.61 -1.97 9.29
N HIS A 110 -12.99 -0.96 10.05
CA HIS A 110 -12.25 0.31 10.10
C HIS A 110 -10.82 0.09 10.63
N PRO A 111 -9.77 0.69 10.03
CA PRO A 111 -8.39 0.45 10.45
C PRO A 111 -8.11 0.70 11.95
N GLU A 112 -8.79 1.68 12.54
CA GLU A 112 -8.71 1.98 13.99
C GLU A 112 -9.23 0.86 14.90
N LYS A 113 -9.90 -0.16 14.35
CA LYS A 113 -10.37 -1.35 15.05
C LYS A 113 -9.47 -2.57 14.82
N ILE A 114 -8.30 -2.37 14.23
CA ILE A 114 -7.24 -3.36 14.14
C ILE A 114 -6.39 -3.25 15.40
N ASP A 115 -6.27 -4.37 16.10
CA ASP A 115 -5.64 -4.46 17.41
C ASP A 115 -4.13 -4.79 17.30
N ALA A 116 -3.68 -5.41 16.22
CA ALA A 116 -2.26 -5.60 15.92
C ALA A 116 -1.99 -5.80 14.41
N TRP A 117 -0.74 -5.56 13.99
CA TRP A 117 -0.31 -5.62 12.58
C TRP A 117 0.95 -6.48 12.41
N PHE A 118 0.82 -7.68 11.84
CA PHE A 118 1.92 -8.63 11.69
C PHE A 118 2.26 -8.85 10.21
N PHE A 119 3.44 -8.39 9.80
CA PHE A 119 3.93 -8.51 8.41
C PHE A 119 5.28 -9.22 8.32
N SER A 120 5.58 -9.76 7.16
CA SER A 120 6.85 -10.42 6.88
C SER A 120 7.34 -10.11 5.47
N THR A 121 8.65 -9.99 5.33
CA THR A 121 9.34 -9.70 4.07
C THR A 121 10.85 -9.90 4.27
N VAL A 122 11.58 -10.27 3.21
CA VAL A 122 13.04 -10.15 3.14
C VAL A 122 13.51 -9.08 2.13
N SER A 123 12.59 -8.47 1.38
CA SER A 123 12.83 -7.29 0.51
C SER A 123 12.14 -6.02 1.04
N PRO A 124 12.43 -5.57 2.29
CA PRO A 124 11.79 -4.38 2.81
C PRO A 124 12.27 -3.11 2.07
N HIS A 125 11.40 -2.11 1.99
CA HIS A 125 11.73 -0.78 1.45
C HIS A 125 12.87 -0.08 2.22
N GLU A 126 13.06 -0.40 3.51
CA GLU A 126 14.14 0.08 4.37
C GLU A 126 14.50 -0.99 5.42
N LYS A 127 15.70 -0.92 6.01
CA LYS A 127 16.15 -1.93 7.00
C LYS A 127 15.46 -1.79 8.36
N ALA A 128 15.16 -0.56 8.76
CA ALA A 128 14.48 -0.22 10.00
C ALA A 128 13.83 1.16 9.84
N PRO A 129 12.63 1.40 10.41
CA PRO A 129 11.80 0.47 11.18
C PRO A 129 11.27 -0.73 10.37
N GLY A 130 10.70 -1.72 11.06
CA GLY A 130 10.09 -2.88 10.41
C GLY A 130 8.87 -2.48 9.57
N ILE A 131 8.70 -3.11 8.41
CA ILE A 131 7.68 -2.73 7.40
C ILE A 131 6.26 -2.66 7.96
N ALA A 132 5.90 -3.48 8.96
CA ALA A 132 4.57 -3.47 9.58
C ALA A 132 4.24 -2.11 10.23
N ALA A 133 5.24 -1.45 10.83
CA ALA A 133 5.07 -0.12 11.41
C ALA A 133 4.78 0.91 10.31
N THR A 134 5.54 0.87 9.21
CA THR A 134 5.36 1.78 8.09
C THR A 134 4.03 1.54 7.36
N ILE A 135 3.59 0.28 7.19
CA ILE A 135 2.28 -0.08 6.64
C ILE A 135 1.17 0.54 7.48
N LYS A 136 1.19 0.37 8.81
CA LYS A 136 0.18 0.91 9.73
C LYS A 136 0.02 2.43 9.57
N CYS A 137 1.11 3.17 9.33
CA CYS A 137 1.09 4.61 9.12
C CYS A 137 0.21 5.10 7.95
N PHE A 138 -0.16 4.22 7.01
CA PHE A 138 -1.06 4.56 5.89
C PHE A 138 -2.55 4.45 6.25
N PHE A 139 -2.88 3.82 7.38
CA PHE A 139 -4.26 3.44 7.69
C PHE A 139 -4.78 3.99 9.01
N THR A 140 -3.91 4.22 10.00
CA THR A 140 -4.31 4.66 11.33
C THR A 140 -3.79 6.06 11.64
N ASN A 141 -4.50 6.79 12.51
CA ASN A 141 -4.09 8.10 12.98
C ASN A 141 -2.94 8.03 14.01
N TYR A 142 -2.39 9.20 14.36
CA TYR A 142 -1.26 9.36 15.30
C TYR A 142 -1.51 8.86 16.73
N TYR A 143 -2.76 8.65 17.15
CA TYR A 143 -3.15 8.22 18.49
C TYR A 143 -3.50 6.72 18.53
N ASN A 144 -3.29 5.99 17.43
CA ASN A 144 -3.45 4.55 17.42
C ASN A 144 -2.19 3.86 17.95
N TYR A 145 -2.30 3.20 19.11
CA TYR A 145 -1.18 2.53 19.78
C TYR A 145 -1.13 1.01 19.56
N SER A 146 -1.89 0.46 18.62
CA SER A 146 -1.83 -0.98 18.31
C SER A 146 -0.40 -1.42 17.97
N PRO A 147 0.10 -2.53 18.52
CA PRO A 147 1.45 -2.99 18.24
C PRO A 147 1.61 -3.49 16.80
N THR A 148 2.84 -3.44 16.31
CA THR A 148 3.23 -4.00 15.02
C THR A 148 4.39 -4.97 15.21
N MET A 149 4.46 -5.98 14.34
CA MET A 149 5.56 -6.96 14.33
C MET A 149 5.98 -7.22 12.89
N THR A 150 7.28 -7.15 12.64
CA THR A 150 7.87 -7.51 11.35
C THR A 150 8.78 -8.73 11.52
N VAL A 151 8.53 -9.77 10.73
CA VAL A 151 9.38 -10.97 10.68
C VAL A 151 10.19 -10.95 9.39
N ALA A 152 11.51 -10.95 9.50
CA ALA A 152 12.41 -11.13 8.36
C ALA A 152 12.49 -12.62 8.00
N SER A 153 11.50 -13.10 7.25
CA SER A 153 11.42 -14.46 6.74
C SER A 153 10.77 -14.42 5.37
N GLY A 154 11.28 -15.24 4.44
CA GLY A 154 10.74 -15.34 3.08
C GLY A 154 9.53 -16.27 3.04
N CYS A 155 9.67 -17.40 2.36
CA CYS A 155 8.60 -18.34 2.00
C CYS A 155 7.68 -18.83 3.14
N SER A 156 8.13 -18.77 4.39
CA SER A 156 7.37 -19.20 5.57
C SER A 156 6.82 -18.03 6.41
N GLY A 157 7.05 -16.78 6.00
CA GLY A 157 6.75 -15.58 6.81
C GLY A 157 5.27 -15.42 7.17
N PHE A 158 4.35 -15.66 6.22
CA PHE A 158 2.91 -15.62 6.50
C PHE A 158 2.50 -16.64 7.57
N MET A 159 2.97 -17.89 7.45
CA MET A 159 2.65 -18.98 8.37
C MET A 159 3.16 -18.70 9.78
N LEU A 160 4.37 -18.14 9.90
CA LEU A 160 4.94 -17.70 11.17
C LEU A 160 4.09 -16.59 11.82
N ASN A 161 3.75 -15.55 11.05
CA ASN A 161 2.92 -14.46 11.57
C ASN A 161 1.50 -14.93 11.95
N LEU A 162 0.94 -15.90 11.20
CA LEU A 162 -0.39 -16.43 11.49
C LEU A 162 -0.42 -17.17 12.83
N GLU A 163 0.56 -18.04 13.09
CA GLU A 163 0.68 -18.73 14.38
C GLU A 163 0.88 -17.73 15.52
N ARG A 164 1.77 -16.73 15.33
CA ARG A 164 1.98 -15.68 16.33
C ARG A 164 0.74 -14.80 16.55
N ALA A 165 -0.06 -14.53 15.53
CA ALA A 165 -1.34 -13.83 15.66
C ALA A 165 -2.31 -14.61 16.54
N LEU A 166 -2.42 -15.93 16.33
CA LEU A 166 -3.26 -16.79 17.14
C LEU A 166 -2.78 -16.89 18.58
N ASP A 167 -1.46 -17.04 18.80
CA ASP A 167 -0.87 -17.03 20.14
C ASP A 167 -1.14 -15.70 20.86
N TYR A 168 -0.96 -14.57 20.16
CA TYR A 168 -1.22 -13.24 20.69
C TYR A 168 -2.70 -13.05 21.07
N MET A 169 -3.63 -13.49 20.22
CA MET A 169 -5.06 -13.47 20.55
C MET A 169 -5.38 -14.37 21.77
N LYS A 170 -4.85 -15.60 21.83
CA LYS A 170 -5.09 -16.51 22.96
C LYS A 170 -4.62 -15.90 24.29
N CYS A 171 -3.49 -15.22 24.30
CA CYS A 171 -2.94 -14.56 25.49
C CYS A 171 -3.64 -13.26 25.86
N ASN A 172 -4.36 -12.62 24.93
CA ASN A 172 -4.98 -11.31 25.13
C ASN A 172 -6.47 -11.36 24.73
N PRO A 173 -7.39 -11.62 25.68
CA PRO A 173 -8.82 -11.83 25.40
C PRO A 173 -9.52 -10.71 24.62
N ASP A 174 -9.10 -9.46 24.83
CA ASP A 174 -9.73 -8.27 24.22
C ASP A 174 -9.37 -8.08 22.74
N ILE A 175 -8.31 -8.77 22.26
CA ILE A 175 -7.85 -8.67 20.87
C ILE A 175 -8.83 -9.39 19.94
N LYS A 176 -9.44 -8.62 19.04
CA LYS A 176 -10.46 -9.12 18.13
C LYS A 176 -9.95 -9.26 16.70
N ASN A 177 -9.18 -8.29 16.19
CA ASN A 177 -8.77 -8.25 14.78
C ASN A 177 -7.26 -8.00 14.64
N ILE A 178 -6.59 -8.85 13.86
CA ILE A 178 -5.17 -8.68 13.52
C ILE A 178 -5.03 -8.72 12.00
N VAL A 179 -4.31 -7.75 11.43
CA VAL A 179 -3.89 -7.85 10.03
C VAL A 179 -2.62 -8.70 9.96
N VAL A 180 -2.68 -9.79 9.20
CA VAL A 180 -1.56 -10.71 8.95
C VAL A 180 -1.22 -10.70 7.47
N GLY A 181 0.03 -10.45 7.12
CA GLY A 181 0.43 -10.38 5.71
C GLY A 181 1.88 -10.76 5.44
N HIS A 182 2.16 -10.85 4.13
CA HIS A 182 3.48 -11.04 3.57
C HIS A 182 3.61 -10.20 2.30
N THR A 183 4.82 -9.70 2.03
CA THR A 183 5.12 -8.98 0.81
C THR A 183 6.54 -9.26 0.35
N GLU A 184 6.72 -9.44 -0.96
CA GLU A 184 8.03 -9.49 -1.58
C GLU A 184 8.05 -8.84 -2.95
N THR A 185 9.16 -8.15 -3.21
CA THR A 185 9.66 -7.81 -4.53
C THR A 185 10.90 -8.67 -4.81
N MET A 186 10.70 -9.95 -5.11
CA MET A 186 11.80 -10.88 -5.39
C MET A 186 12.68 -10.44 -6.57
N SER A 187 12.12 -9.69 -7.52
CA SER A 187 12.85 -9.11 -8.65
C SER A 187 14.02 -8.21 -8.22
N SER A 188 13.96 -7.60 -7.03
CA SER A 188 15.07 -6.78 -6.51
C SER A 188 16.34 -7.58 -6.24
N PHE A 189 16.23 -8.90 -6.07
CA PHE A 189 17.37 -9.80 -5.87
C PHE A 189 17.94 -10.36 -7.18
N LEU A 190 17.36 -10.01 -8.34
CA LEU A 190 17.71 -10.62 -9.63
C LEU A 190 18.67 -9.76 -10.48
N TRP A 191 18.92 -8.51 -10.11
CA TRP A 191 19.64 -7.52 -10.96
C TRP A 191 21.05 -7.94 -11.34
N ASN A 192 21.75 -8.64 -10.44
CA ASN A 192 23.13 -9.09 -10.64
C ASN A 192 23.24 -10.56 -11.07
N LEU A 193 22.11 -11.21 -11.39
CA LEU A 193 22.07 -12.62 -11.74
C LEU A 193 21.96 -12.83 -13.25
N THR A 194 22.58 -13.90 -13.74
CA THR A 194 22.41 -14.35 -15.12
C THR A 194 21.88 -15.79 -15.20
N HIS A 195 21.83 -16.52 -14.09
CA HIS A 195 21.27 -17.87 -14.08
C HIS A 195 19.76 -17.83 -14.30
N TYR A 196 19.25 -18.64 -15.23
CA TYR A 196 17.84 -18.56 -15.67
C TYR A 196 16.81 -19.01 -14.62
N VAL A 197 17.15 -19.93 -13.71
CA VAL A 197 16.19 -20.55 -12.77
C VAL A 197 15.49 -19.51 -11.87
N PRO A 198 16.18 -18.58 -11.21
CA PRO A 198 15.53 -17.49 -10.47
C PRO A 198 14.52 -16.68 -11.29
N PHE A 199 14.84 -16.34 -12.55
CA PHE A 199 13.92 -15.58 -13.42
C PHE A 199 12.69 -16.38 -13.84
N VAL A 200 12.84 -17.70 -14.03
CA VAL A 200 11.70 -18.61 -14.25
C VAL A 200 10.86 -18.76 -12.98
N THR A 201 11.46 -18.63 -11.81
CA THR A 201 10.81 -18.98 -10.54
C THR A 201 10.06 -17.80 -9.94
N PHE A 202 10.69 -16.64 -9.77
CA PHE A 202 10.20 -15.62 -8.84
C PHE A 202 9.34 -14.53 -9.48
N GLY A 203 8.32 -14.13 -8.73
CA GLY A 203 7.50 -12.94 -8.99
C GLY A 203 7.34 -12.08 -7.73
N ASP A 204 6.72 -10.92 -7.92
CA ASP A 204 6.54 -9.88 -6.91
C ASP A 204 5.07 -9.75 -6.55
N ALA A 205 4.75 -9.88 -5.26
CA ALA A 205 3.40 -9.73 -4.77
C ALA A 205 3.35 -9.49 -3.25
N ALA A 206 2.24 -8.90 -2.82
CA ALA A 206 1.83 -8.83 -1.43
C ALA A 206 0.43 -9.41 -1.25
N ALA A 207 0.17 -9.96 -0.07
CA ALA A 207 -1.19 -10.28 0.35
C ALA A 207 -1.35 -10.08 1.86
N ALA A 208 -2.58 -9.72 2.23
CA ALA A 208 -2.98 -9.47 3.61
C ALA A 208 -4.31 -10.17 3.89
N ILE A 209 -4.44 -10.68 5.11
CA ILE A 209 -5.67 -11.26 5.63
C ILE A 209 -5.99 -10.59 6.97
N VAL A 210 -7.24 -10.20 7.17
CA VAL A 210 -7.74 -9.83 8.50
C VAL A 210 -8.16 -11.11 9.20
N VAL A 211 -7.46 -11.45 10.28
CA VAL A 211 -7.80 -12.57 11.17
C VAL A 211 -8.67 -12.00 12.29
N SER A 212 -9.85 -12.59 12.50
CA SER A 212 -10.78 -12.15 13.54
C SER A 212 -11.13 -13.29 14.51
N ARG A 213 -11.23 -12.94 15.79
CA ARG A 213 -11.85 -13.77 16.81
C ARG A 213 -13.37 -13.63 16.74
N GLN A 214 -14.08 -14.74 16.69
CA GLN A 214 -15.54 -14.78 16.70
C GLN A 214 -16.04 -15.94 17.56
N GLU A 215 -17.12 -15.72 18.31
CA GLU A 215 -17.85 -16.78 18.99
C GLU A 215 -18.90 -17.39 18.05
N GLY A 216 -19.02 -18.71 18.07
CA GLY A 216 -19.99 -19.43 17.23
C GLY A 216 -20.47 -20.73 17.85
N ASN A 217 -21.52 -21.31 17.26
CA ASN A 217 -22.06 -22.61 17.69
C ASN A 217 -21.32 -23.80 17.09
N LYS A 218 -20.57 -23.59 16.00
CA LYS A 218 -19.75 -24.59 15.32
C LYS A 218 -18.27 -24.25 15.49
N LYS A 219 -17.40 -25.27 15.50
CA LYS A 219 -15.95 -25.08 15.43
C LYS A 219 -15.57 -24.87 13.96
N GLU A 220 -15.07 -23.69 13.63
CA GLU A 220 -14.72 -23.28 12.27
C GLU A 220 -13.53 -22.31 12.28
N GLY A 221 -13.05 -21.90 11.11
CA GLY A 221 -11.81 -21.16 10.99
C GLY A 221 -10.59 -22.06 11.18
N ILE A 222 -9.50 -21.50 11.72
CA ILE A 222 -8.26 -22.24 11.97
C ILE A 222 -8.48 -23.20 13.15
N LEU A 223 -8.31 -24.49 12.90
CA LEU A 223 -8.45 -25.52 13.93
C LEU A 223 -7.11 -25.81 14.62
N GLU A 224 -6.08 -26.06 13.82
CA GLU A 224 -4.74 -26.42 14.25
C GLU A 224 -3.73 -25.65 13.41
N ILE A 225 -2.64 -25.20 14.03
CA ILE A 225 -1.49 -24.60 13.36
C ILE A 225 -0.22 -25.01 14.09
N LYS A 226 0.87 -25.21 13.36
CA LYS A 226 2.17 -25.46 13.96
C LYS A 226 3.29 -25.07 13.00
N ASN A 227 4.26 -24.30 13.49
CA ASN A 227 5.54 -24.06 12.80
C ASN A 227 6.69 -24.78 13.50
N LEU A 228 7.64 -25.25 12.70
CA LEU A 228 8.84 -25.97 13.11
C LEU A 228 10.06 -25.52 12.30
N GLN A 229 11.23 -25.96 12.74
CA GLN A 229 12.51 -25.68 12.09
C GLN A 229 13.24 -26.96 11.74
N ASP A 230 13.68 -27.09 10.50
CA ASP A 230 14.60 -28.12 10.04
C ASP A 230 16.02 -27.56 9.90
N MET A 231 16.86 -27.84 10.89
CA MET A 231 18.24 -27.40 10.90
C MET A 231 19.08 -27.98 9.75
N LYS A 232 18.62 -29.04 9.08
CA LYS A 232 19.29 -29.61 7.90
C LYS A 232 19.05 -28.79 6.63
N MET A 233 18.16 -27.81 6.67
CA MET A 233 17.92 -26.87 5.56
C MET A 233 18.63 -25.53 5.73
N ILE A 234 19.34 -25.32 6.84
CA ILE A 234 20.05 -24.07 7.08
C ILE A 234 21.16 -23.88 6.03
N GLY A 235 21.21 -22.70 5.41
CA GLY A 235 22.24 -22.34 4.44
C GLY A 235 22.05 -22.85 3.00
N PHE A 236 20.95 -23.53 2.68
CA PHE A 236 20.69 -23.97 1.30
C PHE A 236 19.92 -22.95 0.46
N VAL A 237 19.22 -21.99 1.10
CA VAL A 237 18.55 -20.88 0.41
C VAL A 237 18.52 -19.65 1.28
N GLY A 238 18.82 -18.48 0.71
CA GLY A 238 18.81 -17.21 1.41
C GLY A 238 19.35 -16.07 0.55
N VAL A 239 19.50 -14.91 1.20
CA VAL A 239 20.11 -13.71 0.62
C VAL A 239 21.32 -13.34 1.47
N ASP A 240 22.48 -13.15 0.85
CA ASP A 240 23.70 -12.77 1.56
C ASP A 240 23.73 -11.27 1.92
N LYS A 241 24.80 -10.83 2.61
CA LYS A 241 24.94 -9.43 3.04
C LYS A 241 25.17 -8.47 1.86
N GLU A 242 25.57 -9.00 0.71
CA GLU A 242 25.72 -8.31 -0.58
C GLU A 242 24.42 -8.31 -1.41
N TRP A 243 23.29 -8.78 -0.84
CA TRP A 243 21.98 -8.87 -1.49
C TRP A 243 21.88 -9.88 -2.64
N ASN A 244 22.80 -10.85 -2.72
CA ASN A 244 22.70 -11.91 -3.71
C ASN A 244 21.85 -13.07 -3.18
N LEU A 245 20.90 -13.51 -4.01
CA LEU A 245 20.16 -14.73 -3.77
C LEU A 245 21.05 -15.95 -4.04
N TYR A 246 21.12 -16.88 -3.08
CA TYR A 246 21.73 -18.20 -3.27
C TYR A 246 20.70 -19.31 -3.03
N MET A 247 20.82 -20.41 -3.78
CA MET A 247 19.93 -21.56 -3.67
C MET A 247 20.62 -22.85 -4.14
N THR A 248 20.50 -23.94 -3.37
CA THR A 248 20.96 -25.29 -3.76
C THR A 248 19.75 -26.21 -3.94
N ASP A 249 19.41 -26.51 -5.19
CA ASP A 249 18.15 -27.13 -5.61
C ASP A 249 17.89 -28.55 -5.06
N GLY A 250 18.87 -29.45 -5.12
CA GLY A 250 18.69 -30.87 -4.78
C GLY A 250 18.28 -31.11 -3.32
N VAL A 251 19.05 -30.55 -2.37
CA VAL A 251 18.82 -30.74 -0.93
C VAL A 251 17.51 -30.08 -0.49
N ILE A 252 17.19 -28.91 -1.04
CA ILE A 252 15.94 -28.19 -0.71
C ILE A 252 14.73 -29.03 -1.08
N LYS A 253 14.71 -29.62 -2.29
CA LYS A 253 13.57 -30.42 -2.74
C LYS A 253 13.30 -31.57 -1.77
N GLU A 254 14.29 -32.41 -1.50
CA GLU A 254 14.13 -33.61 -0.67
C GLU A 254 13.65 -33.27 0.74
N ARG A 255 14.26 -32.25 1.36
CA ARG A 255 13.88 -31.83 2.72
C ARG A 255 12.52 -31.15 2.75
N ALA A 256 12.20 -30.29 1.78
CA ALA A 256 10.91 -29.61 1.73
C ALA A 256 9.74 -30.59 1.59
N VAL A 257 9.88 -31.60 0.72
CA VAL A 257 8.86 -32.66 0.54
C VAL A 257 8.61 -33.42 1.85
N GLU A 258 9.69 -33.80 2.55
CA GLU A 258 9.58 -34.50 3.84
C GLU A 258 8.97 -33.61 4.93
N ASN A 259 9.38 -32.35 5.00
CA ASN A 259 8.90 -31.40 6.00
C ASN A 259 7.42 -31.08 5.79
N ILE A 260 6.98 -30.85 4.55
CA ILE A 260 5.57 -30.60 4.22
C ILE A 260 4.71 -31.83 4.54
N ALA A 261 5.14 -33.03 4.14
CA ALA A 261 4.38 -34.25 4.38
C ALA A 261 4.25 -34.57 5.88
N SER A 262 5.35 -34.47 6.63
CA SER A 262 5.36 -34.77 8.07
C SER A 262 4.48 -33.82 8.87
N ILE A 263 4.62 -32.50 8.69
CA ILE A 263 3.81 -31.53 9.44
C ILE A 263 2.33 -31.58 9.05
N SER A 264 2.04 -31.80 7.77
CA SER A 264 0.66 -31.93 7.29
C SER A 264 -0.01 -33.16 7.90
N THR A 265 0.71 -34.29 8.00
CA THR A 265 0.21 -35.50 8.66
C THR A 265 -0.11 -35.24 10.13
N GLU A 266 0.77 -34.54 10.86
CA GLU A 266 0.52 -34.15 12.26
C GLU A 266 -0.72 -33.26 12.39
N ILE A 267 -0.87 -32.27 11.52
CA ILE A 267 -2.03 -31.35 11.53
C ILE A 267 -3.33 -32.08 11.20
N LEU A 268 -3.34 -32.97 10.21
CA LEU A 268 -4.49 -33.80 9.88
C LEU A 268 -4.91 -34.67 11.09
N GLN A 269 -3.94 -35.32 11.75
CA GLN A 269 -4.20 -36.12 12.95
C GLN A 269 -4.80 -35.29 14.11
N LYS A 270 -4.22 -34.12 14.42
CA LYS A 270 -4.75 -33.23 15.48
C LYS A 270 -6.13 -32.69 15.16
N SER A 271 -6.37 -32.41 13.87
CA SER A 271 -7.68 -31.95 13.36
C SER A 271 -8.71 -33.07 13.26
N LYS A 272 -8.29 -34.33 13.47
CA LYS A 272 -9.07 -35.55 13.26
C LYS A 272 -9.60 -35.66 11.82
N TRP A 273 -8.76 -35.32 10.84
CA TRP A 273 -9.06 -35.41 9.41
C TRP A 273 -8.23 -36.50 8.75
N SER A 274 -8.82 -37.15 7.76
CA SER A 274 -8.12 -38.00 6.80
C SER A 274 -7.70 -37.21 5.56
N ALA A 275 -6.92 -37.83 4.68
CA ALA A 275 -6.62 -37.27 3.35
C ALA A 275 -7.90 -37.07 2.50
N GLU A 276 -8.89 -37.95 2.67
CA GLU A 276 -10.17 -37.89 1.95
C GLU A 276 -11.02 -36.70 2.40
N ASP A 277 -10.98 -36.38 3.71
CA ASP A 277 -11.66 -35.23 4.32
C ASP A 277 -11.15 -33.87 3.82
N THR A 278 -9.92 -33.80 3.31
CA THR A 278 -9.36 -32.52 2.84
C THR A 278 -10.00 -32.17 1.50
N ASP A 279 -10.73 -31.06 1.40
CA ASP A 279 -11.36 -30.64 0.14
C ASP A 279 -10.35 -29.94 -0.80
N LEU A 280 -9.44 -29.18 -0.21
CA LEU A 280 -8.46 -28.38 -0.95
C LEU A 280 -7.14 -28.25 -0.18
N VAL A 281 -6.03 -28.36 -0.91
CA VAL A 281 -4.68 -28.07 -0.41
C VAL A 281 -4.23 -26.73 -0.99
N VAL A 282 -3.94 -25.77 -0.10
CA VAL A 282 -3.46 -24.42 -0.46
C VAL A 282 -2.07 -24.22 0.14
N PRO A 283 -1.00 -24.73 -0.48
CA PRO A 283 0.34 -24.66 0.07
C PRO A 283 1.07 -23.37 -0.35
N HIS A 284 2.26 -23.17 0.20
CA HIS A 284 3.24 -22.29 -0.42
C HIS A 284 3.65 -22.85 -1.79
N GLN A 285 3.56 -22.04 -2.85
CA GLN A 285 3.65 -22.53 -4.22
C GLN A 285 5.08 -22.40 -4.77
N THR A 286 5.92 -23.37 -4.39
CA THR A 286 7.35 -23.47 -4.75
C THR A 286 7.64 -24.07 -6.12
N GLY A 287 6.62 -24.66 -6.74
CA GLY A 287 6.71 -25.38 -8.02
C GLY A 287 6.38 -26.88 -7.92
N ASN A 288 6.03 -27.46 -9.06
CA ASN A 288 5.53 -28.83 -9.17
C ASN A 288 6.51 -29.88 -8.63
N ALA A 289 7.82 -29.63 -8.78
CA ALA A 289 8.86 -30.54 -8.34
C ALA A 289 8.86 -30.84 -6.84
N ILE A 290 8.27 -29.97 -6.01
CA ILE A 290 8.09 -30.17 -4.56
C ILE A 290 6.63 -30.50 -4.26
N LEU A 291 5.69 -29.75 -4.82
CA LEU A 291 4.28 -29.87 -4.46
C LEU A 291 3.67 -31.23 -4.83
N TYR A 292 3.99 -31.79 -5.99
CA TYR A 292 3.41 -33.06 -6.42
C TYR A 292 3.86 -34.20 -5.51
N ASP A 293 5.18 -34.33 -5.29
CA ASP A 293 5.74 -35.34 -4.39
C ASP A 293 5.21 -35.17 -2.94
N SER A 294 4.99 -33.93 -2.49
CA SER A 294 4.46 -33.66 -1.15
C SER A 294 3.01 -34.13 -0.98
N VAL A 295 2.16 -33.85 -1.98
CA VAL A 295 0.73 -34.19 -1.98
C VAL A 295 0.53 -35.69 -2.20
N GLU A 296 1.36 -36.32 -3.04
CA GLU A 296 1.39 -37.77 -3.25
C GLU A 296 1.75 -38.52 -1.97
N LYS A 297 2.77 -38.06 -1.22
CA LYS A 297 3.12 -38.63 0.10
C LYS A 297 1.98 -38.56 1.12
N LEU A 298 1.09 -37.59 0.98
CA LEU A 298 -0.09 -37.44 1.85
C LEU A 298 -1.29 -38.27 1.38
N ASN A 299 -1.18 -39.00 0.27
CA ASN A 299 -2.28 -39.72 -0.38
C ASN A 299 -3.47 -38.79 -0.72
N ILE A 300 -3.20 -37.52 -1.03
CA ILE A 300 -4.21 -36.56 -1.46
C ILE A 300 -4.16 -36.49 -3.00
N PRO A 301 -5.30 -36.55 -3.72
CA PRO A 301 -5.30 -36.40 -5.18
C PRO A 301 -4.79 -35.02 -5.63
N LEU A 302 -3.98 -34.99 -6.70
CA LEU A 302 -3.48 -33.73 -7.30
C LEU A 302 -4.61 -32.78 -7.72
N SER A 303 -5.81 -33.28 -8.02
CA SER A 303 -6.98 -32.45 -8.33
C SER A 303 -7.43 -31.55 -7.17
N LYS A 304 -7.03 -31.86 -5.93
CA LYS A 304 -7.29 -31.05 -4.74
C LYS A 304 -6.18 -30.03 -4.46
N LEU A 305 -5.11 -30.01 -5.24
CA LEU A 305 -4.01 -29.06 -5.07
C LEU A 305 -4.29 -27.75 -5.83
N TYR A 306 -4.34 -26.63 -5.12
CA TYR A 306 -4.46 -25.31 -5.72
C TYR A 306 -3.10 -24.76 -6.16
N GLN A 307 -2.98 -24.31 -7.43
CA GLN A 307 -1.70 -23.90 -8.04
C GLN A 307 -1.79 -22.66 -8.94
N GLU A 308 -2.89 -21.93 -8.91
CA GLU A 308 -3.11 -20.84 -9.88
C GLU A 308 -2.18 -19.65 -9.64
N VAL A 309 -1.77 -19.40 -8.39
CA VAL A 309 -0.80 -18.34 -8.07
C VAL A 309 0.55 -18.62 -8.72
N GLN A 310 1.14 -19.81 -8.60
CA GLN A 310 2.41 -20.14 -9.25
C GLN A 310 2.30 -20.11 -10.77
N LYS A 311 1.18 -20.61 -11.33
CA LYS A 311 0.98 -20.62 -12.78
C LYS A 311 1.00 -19.20 -13.34
N ASN A 312 0.32 -18.26 -12.66
CA ASN A 312 0.07 -16.92 -13.19
C ASN A 312 1.01 -15.83 -12.65
N TYR A 313 1.64 -16.04 -11.49
CA TYR A 313 2.47 -15.05 -10.80
C TYR A 313 3.87 -15.57 -10.43
N GLY A 314 4.16 -16.85 -10.66
CA GLY A 314 5.39 -17.49 -10.19
C GLY A 314 5.39 -17.74 -8.69
N ASN A 315 6.55 -18.13 -8.17
CA ASN A 315 6.79 -18.19 -6.73
C ASN A 315 6.91 -16.77 -6.17
N VAL A 316 5.85 -16.31 -5.50
CA VAL A 316 5.79 -15.01 -4.83
C VAL A 316 6.13 -15.11 -3.33
N SER A 317 7.02 -16.05 -2.97
CA SER A 317 7.44 -16.30 -1.59
C SER A 317 6.25 -16.56 -0.65
N GLY A 318 6.29 -16.06 0.59
CA GLY A 318 5.26 -16.25 1.61
C GLY A 318 3.90 -15.66 1.24
N THR A 319 3.81 -14.82 0.21
CA THR A 319 2.54 -14.28 -0.32
C THR A 319 1.67 -15.37 -0.94
N SER A 320 2.26 -16.50 -1.34
CA SER A 320 1.57 -17.56 -2.09
C SER A 320 0.28 -18.05 -1.41
N ILE A 321 0.33 -18.33 -0.11
CA ILE A 321 -0.82 -18.83 0.67
C ILE A 321 -1.92 -17.77 0.80
N PRO A 322 -1.66 -16.57 1.36
CA PRO A 322 -2.70 -15.55 1.52
C PRO A 322 -3.26 -15.05 0.17
N MET A 323 -2.43 -14.95 -0.88
CA MET A 323 -2.90 -14.59 -2.22
C MET A 323 -3.81 -15.67 -2.82
N SER A 324 -3.49 -16.95 -2.61
CA SER A 324 -4.34 -18.06 -3.03
C SER A 324 -5.71 -18.01 -2.36
N LEU A 325 -5.74 -17.80 -1.05
CA LEU A 325 -7.00 -17.65 -0.31
C LEU A 325 -7.79 -16.44 -0.78
N SER A 326 -7.12 -15.32 -1.10
CA SER A 326 -7.77 -14.14 -1.64
C SER A 326 -8.40 -14.39 -3.02
N PHE A 327 -7.70 -15.06 -3.96
CA PHE A 327 -8.30 -15.44 -5.24
C PHE A 327 -9.51 -16.37 -5.06
N LEU A 328 -9.35 -17.42 -4.25
CA LEU A 328 -10.45 -18.35 -3.97
C LEU A 328 -11.68 -17.64 -3.36
N HIS A 329 -11.46 -16.62 -2.52
CA HIS A 329 -12.53 -15.79 -1.95
C HIS A 329 -13.25 -14.98 -3.04
N TYR A 330 -12.52 -14.19 -3.83
CA TYR A 330 -13.11 -13.33 -4.86
C TYR A 330 -13.75 -14.11 -6.02
N GLU A 331 -13.24 -15.30 -6.32
CA GLU A 331 -13.83 -16.23 -7.28
C GLU A 331 -15.00 -17.04 -6.69
N LYS A 332 -15.36 -16.79 -5.43
CA LYS A 332 -16.44 -17.49 -4.70
C LYS A 332 -16.25 -19.01 -4.64
N ARG A 333 -15.00 -19.48 -4.60
CA ARG A 333 -14.62 -20.91 -4.49
C ARG A 333 -14.45 -21.37 -3.05
N LEU A 334 -14.28 -20.45 -2.09
CA LEU A 334 -14.36 -20.77 -0.66
C LEU A 334 -15.81 -20.98 -0.25
N LYS A 335 -16.26 -22.23 -0.16
CA LYS A 335 -17.62 -22.60 0.27
C LYS A 335 -17.65 -22.94 1.77
N ALA A 336 -18.69 -22.53 2.47
CA ALA A 336 -18.86 -22.85 3.89
C ALA A 336 -18.74 -24.35 4.17
N GLY A 337 -18.04 -24.72 5.25
CA GLY A 337 -17.75 -26.10 5.61
C GLY A 337 -16.56 -26.73 4.89
N MET A 338 -16.04 -26.11 3.82
CA MET A 338 -14.89 -26.62 3.09
C MET A 338 -13.66 -26.74 3.99
N LYS A 339 -13.02 -27.91 3.95
CA LYS A 339 -11.83 -28.26 4.73
C LYS A 339 -10.55 -28.01 3.92
N ILE A 340 -9.78 -27.02 4.35
CA ILE A 340 -8.54 -26.60 3.69
C ILE A 340 -7.34 -27.02 4.53
N LEU A 341 -6.39 -27.69 3.90
CA LEU A 341 -5.05 -27.93 4.43
C LEU A 341 -4.07 -26.97 3.78
N SER A 342 -3.28 -26.26 4.58
CA SER A 342 -2.21 -25.41 4.07
C SER A 342 -0.89 -25.83 4.69
N ALA A 343 0.18 -25.80 3.89
CA ALA A 343 1.52 -26.14 4.33
C ALA A 343 2.58 -25.29 3.63
N THR A 344 3.70 -25.07 4.30
CA THR A 344 4.86 -24.35 3.76
C THR A 344 6.17 -24.99 4.21
N ALA A 345 7.21 -24.82 3.41
CA ALA A 345 8.61 -25.01 3.76
C ALA A 345 9.42 -23.92 3.04
N GLY A 346 10.40 -23.33 3.73
CA GLY A 346 11.04 -22.12 3.26
C GLY A 346 12.43 -21.83 3.83
N VAL A 347 12.93 -20.64 3.51
CA VAL A 347 14.23 -20.12 3.96
C VAL A 347 14.44 -20.24 5.46
N GLY A 348 15.68 -20.50 5.85
CA GLY A 348 16.06 -20.82 7.22
C GLY A 348 15.78 -22.28 7.61
N GLY A 349 14.98 -23.01 6.83
CA GLY A 349 14.48 -24.35 7.20
C GLY A 349 13.16 -24.32 7.95
N THR A 350 12.45 -23.18 7.96
CA THR A 350 11.14 -23.08 8.59
C THR A 350 10.09 -23.81 7.76
N PHE A 351 9.29 -24.65 8.39
CA PHE A 351 8.14 -25.30 7.77
C PHE A 351 6.96 -25.32 8.74
N GLY A 352 5.75 -25.42 8.20
CA GLY A 352 4.54 -25.38 9.03
C GLY A 352 3.29 -25.74 8.24
N ALA A 353 2.22 -26.02 8.96
CA ALA A 353 0.91 -26.25 8.38
C ALA A 353 -0.22 -25.77 9.28
N PHE A 354 -1.38 -25.52 8.67
CA PHE A 354 -2.65 -25.32 9.38
C PHE A 354 -3.79 -26.06 8.69
N SER A 355 -4.82 -26.37 9.48
CA SER A 355 -6.12 -26.83 8.99
C SER A 355 -7.17 -25.74 9.20
N TYR A 356 -8.04 -25.55 8.23
CA TYR A 356 -9.04 -24.48 8.22
C TYR A 356 -10.38 -24.97 7.71
N ILE A 357 -11.45 -24.68 8.44
CA ILE A 357 -12.82 -24.85 7.96
C ILE A 357 -13.33 -23.49 7.53
N VAL A 358 -13.74 -23.35 6.27
CA VAL A 358 -14.35 -22.13 5.76
C VAL A 358 -15.65 -21.85 6.54
N PRO A 359 -15.77 -20.71 7.24
CA PRO A 359 -16.95 -20.42 8.04
C PRO A 359 -18.18 -20.14 7.17
N GLU A 360 -19.37 -20.21 7.77
CA GLU A 360 -20.57 -19.67 7.13
C GLU A 360 -20.41 -18.16 6.92
N GLN A 361 -20.42 -17.71 5.67
CA GLN A 361 -20.28 -16.29 5.36
C GLN A 361 -21.56 -15.54 5.74
N THR A 362 -21.42 -14.43 6.45
CA THR A 362 -22.50 -13.44 6.59
C THR A 362 -22.49 -12.58 5.33
N GLU A 363 -23.52 -12.71 4.49
CA GLU A 363 -23.57 -12.13 3.13
C GLU A 363 -23.56 -10.59 3.07
N ASN A 364 -23.66 -9.89 4.21
CA ASN A 364 -23.70 -8.43 4.26
C ASN A 364 -22.56 -7.85 5.10
N LYS A 365 -21.36 -7.77 4.50
CA LYS A 365 -20.34 -6.83 4.98
C LYS A 365 -20.52 -5.53 4.22
N ASN A 366 -21.15 -4.55 4.86
CA ASN A 366 -21.03 -3.18 4.37
C ASN A 366 -19.55 -2.79 4.43
N PRO A 367 -18.96 -2.22 3.35
CA PRO A 367 -17.61 -1.69 3.42
C PRO A 367 -17.54 -0.72 4.59
N TYR A 368 -16.44 -0.74 5.35
CA TYR A 368 -16.34 0.17 6.49
C TYR A 368 -16.44 1.59 5.97
N ASN A 369 -17.47 2.30 6.44
CA ASN A 369 -17.78 3.58 5.88
C ASN A 369 -16.86 4.65 6.49
N ILE A 370 -15.98 5.21 5.67
CA ILE A 370 -15.10 6.34 6.04
C ILE A 370 -15.92 7.60 6.41
N SER A 371 -17.22 7.64 6.12
CA SER A 371 -18.08 8.85 6.18
C SER A 371 -18.18 9.59 7.52
N LYS A 372 -17.52 9.15 8.58
CA LYS A 372 -17.61 9.74 9.92
C LYS A 372 -16.30 9.73 10.71
N ASP A 373 -15.16 9.45 10.09
CA ASP A 373 -13.89 9.39 10.81
C ASP A 373 -13.42 10.76 11.35
N LEU A 374 -14.02 11.86 10.87
CA LEU A 374 -13.82 13.22 11.34
C LEU A 374 -15.09 13.82 12.01
N GLU A 375 -16.03 12.97 12.45
CA GLU A 375 -17.21 13.43 13.17
C GLU A 375 -16.83 14.21 14.44
N GLY A 376 -17.47 15.36 14.65
CA GLY A 376 -17.18 16.27 15.77
C GLY A 376 -15.92 17.11 15.61
N LYS A 377 -15.23 17.04 14.46
CA LYS A 377 -14.08 17.89 14.13
C LYS A 377 -14.50 19.17 13.43
N ILE A 378 -13.73 20.24 13.61
CA ILE A 378 -13.94 21.53 12.94
C ILE A 378 -12.71 21.89 12.09
N ALA A 379 -12.93 22.24 10.81
CA ALA A 379 -11.88 22.72 9.91
C ALA A 379 -12.17 24.13 9.39
N LEU A 380 -11.17 25.00 9.42
CA LEU A 380 -11.15 26.27 8.69
C LEU A 380 -10.41 26.06 7.36
N VAL A 381 -11.13 26.19 6.25
CA VAL A 381 -10.58 26.09 4.88
C VAL A 381 -10.57 27.47 4.24
N THR A 382 -9.38 28.01 3.97
CA THR A 382 -9.24 29.29 3.24
C THR A 382 -9.20 29.04 1.75
N GLY A 383 -9.77 29.93 0.93
CA GLY A 383 -9.84 29.76 -0.52
C GLY A 383 -10.87 28.73 -0.97
N SER A 384 -11.94 28.54 -0.20
CA SER A 384 -12.95 27.48 -0.40
C SER A 384 -13.68 27.53 -1.75
N THR A 385 -13.71 28.68 -2.44
CA THR A 385 -14.28 28.80 -3.80
C THR A 385 -13.27 28.52 -4.92
N GLY A 386 -11.99 28.28 -4.58
CA GLY A 386 -10.96 27.81 -5.51
C GLY A 386 -11.04 26.29 -5.71
N GLY A 387 -10.42 25.77 -6.78
CA GLY A 387 -10.53 24.35 -7.15
C GLY A 387 -10.19 23.38 -6.02
N LEU A 388 -8.96 23.47 -5.48
CA LEU A 388 -8.52 22.58 -4.40
C LEU A 388 -9.26 22.82 -3.08
N GLY A 389 -9.54 24.09 -2.74
CA GLY A 389 -10.26 24.44 -1.50
C GLY A 389 -11.69 23.89 -1.47
N MET A 390 -12.40 23.97 -2.61
CA MET A 390 -13.75 23.45 -2.76
C MET A 390 -13.79 21.93 -2.59
N GLU A 391 -12.91 21.20 -3.28
CA GLU A 391 -12.85 19.74 -3.18
C GLU A 391 -12.36 19.29 -1.80
N THR A 392 -11.45 20.04 -1.17
CA THR A 392 -11.00 19.76 0.21
C THR A 392 -12.16 19.91 1.20
N ALA A 393 -12.98 20.97 1.06
CA ALA A 393 -14.19 21.13 1.87
C ALA A 393 -15.17 19.97 1.68
N LEU A 394 -15.41 19.54 0.43
CA LEU A 394 -16.26 18.38 0.13
C LEU A 394 -15.73 17.08 0.74
N ALA A 395 -14.42 16.82 0.63
CA ALA A 395 -13.77 15.65 1.20
C ALA A 395 -13.90 15.62 2.74
N LEU A 396 -13.68 16.76 3.41
CA LEU A 396 -13.82 16.88 4.87
C LEU A 396 -15.27 16.72 5.34
N ALA A 397 -16.24 17.35 4.67
CA ALA A 397 -17.66 17.19 5.03
C ALA A 397 -18.17 15.76 4.83
N LYS A 398 -17.74 15.09 3.76
CA LYS A 398 -18.05 13.67 3.50
C LYS A 398 -17.61 12.75 4.65
N ARG A 399 -16.61 13.18 5.42
CA ARG A 399 -16.03 12.48 6.58
C ARG A 399 -16.62 12.93 7.93
N GLY A 400 -17.62 13.80 7.91
CA GLY A 400 -18.31 14.29 9.12
C GLY A 400 -17.69 15.53 9.77
N CYS A 401 -16.71 16.18 9.12
CA CYS A 401 -16.09 17.39 9.65
C CYS A 401 -16.97 18.63 9.41
N SER A 402 -17.19 19.42 10.46
CA SER A 402 -17.82 20.74 10.35
C SER A 402 -16.85 21.78 9.81
N LEU A 403 -17.36 22.75 9.06
CA LEU A 403 -16.54 23.61 8.21
C LEU A 403 -16.77 25.09 8.48
N ILE A 404 -15.66 25.83 8.52
CA ILE A 404 -15.62 27.28 8.38
C ILE A 404 -14.94 27.55 7.04
N LEU A 405 -15.67 28.16 6.11
CA LEU A 405 -15.26 28.34 4.73
C LEU A 405 -14.97 29.81 4.48
N GLN A 406 -13.72 30.14 4.21
CA GLN A 406 -13.37 31.47 3.77
C GLN A 406 -13.31 31.54 2.23
N TYR A 407 -13.82 32.63 1.66
CA TYR A 407 -13.74 32.95 0.24
C TYR A 407 -13.52 34.44 0.00
N ASN A 408 -13.17 34.85 -1.22
CA ASN A 408 -12.83 36.25 -1.55
C ASN A 408 -14.04 37.08 -2.04
N SER A 409 -14.52 36.82 -3.26
CA SER A 409 -15.45 37.71 -3.97
C SER A 409 -16.53 36.98 -4.79
N ASN A 410 -16.40 35.68 -5.03
CA ASN A 410 -17.38 34.92 -5.81
C ASN A 410 -18.50 34.35 -4.93
N ASP A 411 -19.45 35.22 -4.56
CA ASP A 411 -20.59 34.88 -3.71
C ASP A 411 -21.43 33.72 -4.28
N GLN A 412 -21.59 33.65 -5.60
CA GLN A 412 -22.34 32.58 -6.28
C GLN A 412 -21.68 31.21 -6.09
N LYS A 413 -20.36 31.10 -6.26
CA LYS A 413 -19.63 29.85 -6.01
C LYS A 413 -19.68 29.45 -4.55
N ALA A 414 -19.67 30.41 -3.63
CA ALA A 414 -19.77 30.15 -2.20
C ALA A 414 -21.12 29.54 -1.84
N GLU A 415 -22.24 30.08 -2.38
CA GLU A 415 -23.57 29.53 -2.13
C GLU A 415 -23.72 28.14 -2.78
N GLN A 416 -23.23 27.94 -4.00
CA GLN A 416 -23.22 26.62 -4.65
C GLN A 416 -22.44 25.57 -3.85
N LEU A 417 -21.29 25.94 -3.27
CA LEU A 417 -20.54 25.05 -2.40
C LEU A 417 -21.34 24.70 -1.14
N LYS A 418 -21.97 25.69 -0.51
CA LYS A 418 -22.83 25.48 0.66
C LYS A 418 -23.97 24.52 0.34
N GLU A 419 -24.71 24.72 -0.75
CA GLU A 419 -25.77 23.79 -1.24
C GLU A 419 -25.23 22.36 -1.44
N LYS A 420 -24.06 22.21 -2.06
CA LYS A 420 -23.42 20.89 -2.24
C LYS A 420 -23.07 20.22 -0.91
N LEU A 421 -22.81 21.00 0.12
CA LEU A 421 -22.42 20.53 1.45
C LEU A 421 -23.62 20.25 2.36
N GLU A 422 -24.80 20.85 2.12
CA GLU A 422 -26.03 20.64 2.91
C GLU A 422 -26.49 19.18 2.98
N LYS A 423 -26.13 18.36 1.98
CA LYS A 423 -26.41 16.92 1.99
C LYS A 423 -25.62 16.16 3.07
N TYR A 424 -24.56 16.75 3.62
CA TYR A 424 -23.79 16.18 4.71
C TYR A 424 -24.30 16.77 6.04
N SER A 425 -24.52 15.91 7.04
CA SER A 425 -25.02 16.32 8.36
C SER A 425 -23.95 17.02 9.22
N VAL A 426 -23.36 18.10 8.72
CA VAL A 426 -22.28 18.87 9.34
C VAL A 426 -22.64 20.35 9.44
N LYS A 427 -22.01 21.09 10.37
CA LYS A 427 -22.21 22.53 10.49
C LYS A 427 -21.33 23.25 9.46
N ILE A 428 -21.89 24.25 8.78
CA ILE A 428 -21.19 25.04 7.76
C ILE A 428 -21.34 26.51 8.12
N SER A 429 -20.22 27.21 8.22
CA SER A 429 -20.14 28.66 8.32
C SER A 429 -19.35 29.20 7.13
N VAL A 430 -19.80 30.27 6.51
CA VAL A 430 -19.16 30.87 5.34
C VAL A 430 -18.80 32.32 5.66
N ILE A 431 -17.55 32.70 5.45
CA ILE A 431 -17.02 34.03 5.77
C ILE A 431 -16.37 34.62 4.51
N LYS A 432 -16.84 35.79 4.09
CA LYS A 432 -16.23 36.55 3.00
C LYS A 432 -15.07 37.36 3.55
N ALA A 433 -13.87 37.17 3.01
CA ALA A 433 -12.69 37.96 3.34
C ALA A 433 -11.71 37.94 2.17
N ASP A 434 -11.50 39.06 1.48
CA ASP A 434 -10.47 39.20 0.46
C ASP A 434 -9.10 39.39 1.13
N PHE A 435 -8.19 38.44 0.93
CA PHE A 435 -6.86 38.48 1.54
C PHE A 435 -5.97 39.61 1.02
N SER A 436 -6.35 40.27 -0.08
CA SER A 436 -5.69 41.51 -0.51
C SER A 436 -6.01 42.72 0.39
N SER A 437 -6.99 42.60 1.29
CA SER A 437 -7.35 43.59 2.32
C SER A 437 -6.95 43.10 3.71
N GLU A 438 -6.05 43.82 4.37
CA GLU A 438 -5.64 43.51 5.76
C GLU A 438 -6.82 43.59 6.75
N GLU A 439 -7.72 44.55 6.56
CA GLU A 439 -8.92 44.73 7.39
C GLU A 439 -9.80 43.48 7.37
N GLN A 440 -10.10 42.95 6.18
CA GLN A 440 -10.91 41.73 6.03
C GLN A 440 -10.21 40.49 6.61
N VAL A 441 -8.88 40.43 6.56
CA VAL A 441 -8.11 39.37 7.25
C VAL A 441 -8.29 39.47 8.77
N GLN A 442 -8.25 40.67 9.34
CA GLN A 442 -8.49 40.87 10.78
C GLN A 442 -9.92 40.53 11.18
N GLU A 443 -10.92 40.85 10.36
CA GLU A 443 -12.33 40.48 10.59
C GLU A 443 -12.54 38.96 10.58
N LEU A 444 -11.92 38.24 9.64
CA LEU A 444 -11.92 36.77 9.62
C LEU A 444 -11.34 36.20 10.91
N ILE A 445 -10.18 36.71 11.33
CA ILE A 445 -9.49 36.28 12.56
C ILE A 445 -10.39 36.52 13.77
N ALA A 446 -10.95 37.73 13.90
CA ALA A 446 -11.86 38.08 14.98
C ALA A 446 -13.08 37.13 15.01
N SER A 447 -13.68 36.85 13.85
CA SER A 447 -14.80 35.91 13.71
C SER A 447 -14.44 34.49 14.15
N CYS A 448 -13.22 34.03 13.88
CA CYS A 448 -12.76 32.72 14.32
C CYS A 448 -12.44 32.67 15.82
N LEU A 449 -11.93 33.76 16.41
CA LEU A 449 -11.59 33.83 17.83
C LEU A 449 -12.83 33.79 18.73
N ILE A 450 -13.95 34.39 18.31
CA ILE A 450 -15.21 34.40 19.08
C ILE A 450 -15.99 33.09 19.03
N LEU A 451 -15.60 32.13 18.18
CA LEU A 451 -16.24 30.82 18.15
C LEU A 451 -16.13 30.16 19.52
N PRO A 452 -17.13 29.42 20.01
CA PRO A 452 -17.02 28.73 21.30
C PRO A 452 -15.99 27.61 21.24
N ASP A 453 -15.99 26.84 20.16
CA ASP A 453 -15.15 25.66 19.98
C ASP A 453 -13.76 26.02 19.45
N LYS A 454 -12.75 25.19 19.76
CA LYS A 454 -11.44 25.22 19.07
C LYS A 454 -11.58 24.59 17.68
N ILE A 455 -10.68 24.98 16.77
CA ILE A 455 -10.64 24.47 15.40
C ILE A 455 -9.61 23.33 15.35
N ASP A 456 -9.99 22.13 14.91
CA ASP A 456 -9.04 21.00 14.81
C ASP A 456 -8.01 21.23 13.69
N PHE A 457 -8.46 21.75 12.55
CA PHE A 457 -7.65 21.88 11.33
C PHE A 457 -7.74 23.29 10.72
N LEU A 458 -6.59 23.92 10.50
CA LEU A 458 -6.47 25.11 9.66
C LEU A 458 -5.83 24.71 8.34
N VAL A 459 -6.54 24.87 7.23
CA VAL A 459 -6.12 24.46 5.90
C VAL A 459 -6.04 25.68 4.99
N HIS A 460 -4.81 26.12 4.71
CA HIS A 460 -4.56 27.24 3.81
C HIS A 460 -4.51 26.79 2.36
N THR A 461 -5.60 27.03 1.61
CA THR A 461 -5.64 26.75 0.16
C THR A 461 -5.82 28.01 -0.70
N ALA A 462 -6.10 29.17 -0.07
CA ALA A 462 -6.19 30.45 -0.75
C ALA A 462 -4.88 30.76 -1.48
N ALA A 463 -4.98 31.01 -2.79
CA ALA A 463 -3.88 31.47 -3.61
C ALA A 463 -4.40 32.16 -4.88
N ILE A 464 -3.62 33.12 -5.39
CA ILE A 464 -3.79 33.71 -6.72
C ILE A 464 -2.56 33.43 -7.58
N SER A 465 -2.76 33.33 -8.89
CA SER A 465 -1.64 33.18 -9.82
C SER A 465 -0.82 34.46 -9.88
N GLY A 466 0.49 34.30 -10.03
CA GLY A 466 1.44 35.39 -10.18
C GLY A 466 1.47 36.00 -11.59
N GLY A 467 0.58 35.57 -12.49
CA GLY A 467 0.65 35.87 -13.93
C GLY A 467 1.72 35.03 -14.64
N LEU A 468 1.99 35.35 -15.91
CA LEU A 468 3.02 34.72 -16.77
C LEU A 468 4.10 35.72 -17.23
N ALA A 469 4.17 36.90 -16.61
CA ALA A 469 5.13 37.94 -16.96
C ALA A 469 6.57 37.49 -16.65
N ARG A 470 7.55 37.93 -17.47
CA ARG A 470 8.96 37.68 -17.18
C ARG A 470 9.30 38.27 -15.81
N ALA A 471 10.23 37.63 -15.09
CA ALA A 471 10.56 38.03 -13.72
C ALA A 471 10.94 39.51 -13.58
N THR A 472 11.60 40.08 -14.59
CA THR A 472 12.01 41.49 -14.62
C THR A 472 10.88 42.48 -14.93
N ASP A 473 9.73 41.99 -15.37
CA ASP A 473 8.62 42.80 -15.89
C ASP A 473 7.39 42.76 -14.96
N VAL A 474 7.49 42.06 -13.83
CA VAL A 474 6.41 42.01 -12.83
C VAL A 474 6.33 43.36 -12.13
N SER A 475 5.17 44.02 -12.20
CA SER A 475 4.97 45.29 -11.49
C SER A 475 4.96 45.11 -9.97
N ASP A 476 5.49 46.09 -9.23
CA ASP A 476 5.49 46.09 -7.75
C ASP A 476 4.09 45.91 -7.15
N ALA A 477 3.07 46.51 -7.75
CA ALA A 477 1.70 46.41 -7.28
C ALA A 477 1.17 44.97 -7.37
N HIS A 478 1.48 44.28 -8.47
CA HIS A 478 1.13 42.88 -8.66
C HIS A 478 1.92 41.96 -7.72
N LEU A 479 3.23 42.19 -7.59
CA LEU A 479 4.10 41.47 -6.65
C LEU A 479 3.54 41.55 -5.22
N LYS A 480 3.27 42.77 -4.73
CA LYS A 480 2.72 43.01 -3.39
C LYS A 480 1.37 42.31 -3.19
N LYS A 481 0.50 42.32 -4.21
CA LYS A 481 -0.80 41.65 -4.14
C LYS A 481 -0.64 40.12 -4.01
N VAL A 482 0.27 39.53 -4.78
CA VAL A 482 0.55 38.07 -4.74
C VAL A 482 1.16 37.68 -3.39
N GLU A 483 2.15 38.43 -2.90
CA GLU A 483 2.72 38.25 -1.56
C GLU A 483 1.66 38.36 -0.46
N GLN A 484 0.82 39.40 -0.53
CA GLN A 484 -0.22 39.62 0.46
C GLN A 484 -1.19 38.44 0.57
N VAL A 485 -1.68 37.93 -0.57
CA VAL A 485 -2.66 36.84 -0.61
C VAL A 485 -2.03 35.48 -0.31
N ASN A 486 -0.89 35.17 -0.91
CA ASN A 486 -0.31 33.82 -0.86
C ASN A 486 0.60 33.60 0.35
N HIS A 487 1.13 34.67 0.96
CA HIS A 487 2.13 34.59 2.02
C HIS A 487 1.70 35.35 3.28
N PHE A 488 1.58 36.69 3.24
CA PHE A 488 1.37 37.47 4.46
C PHE A 488 0.04 37.20 5.16
N ALA A 489 -1.06 37.06 4.42
CA ALA A 489 -2.36 36.75 5.02
C ALA A 489 -2.38 35.36 5.71
N PRO A 490 -1.95 34.25 5.09
CA PRO A 490 -1.80 32.96 5.78
C PRO A 490 -0.90 33.01 7.03
N VAL A 491 0.19 33.78 6.98
CA VAL A 491 1.10 33.99 8.12
C VAL A 491 0.38 34.68 9.26
N GLU A 492 -0.31 35.78 9.01
CA GLU A 492 -1.03 36.54 10.05
C GLU A 492 -2.17 35.70 10.66
N ILE A 493 -2.95 35.02 9.82
CA ILE A 493 -4.01 34.11 10.28
C ILE A 493 -3.43 33.03 11.20
N THR A 494 -2.32 32.42 10.81
CA THR A 494 -1.64 31.39 11.63
C THR A 494 -1.19 31.96 12.97
N LYS A 495 -0.48 33.09 12.95
CA LYS A 495 0.05 33.73 14.18
C LYS A 495 -1.06 34.04 15.18
N ARG A 496 -2.20 34.56 14.69
CA ARG A 496 -3.31 34.98 15.54
C ARG A 496 -4.21 33.83 15.98
N LEU A 497 -4.35 32.78 15.16
CA LEU A 497 -5.24 31.66 15.46
C LEU A 497 -4.54 30.44 16.08
N LYS A 498 -3.20 30.40 16.22
CA LYS A 498 -2.48 29.21 16.73
C LYS A 498 -3.07 28.63 18.03
N GLU A 499 -3.44 29.48 18.99
CA GLU A 499 -4.02 29.07 20.28
C GLU A 499 -5.45 28.51 20.15
N LYS A 500 -6.14 28.90 19.07
CA LYS A 500 -7.47 28.43 18.69
C LYS A 500 -7.41 27.11 17.92
N ILE A 501 -6.27 26.79 17.30
CA ILE A 501 -6.07 25.52 16.60
C ILE A 501 -5.73 24.41 17.61
N LYS A 502 -6.24 23.20 17.39
CA LYS A 502 -6.07 22.06 18.29
C LYS A 502 -5.10 21.00 17.76
N SER A 503 -4.94 20.84 16.45
CA SER A 503 -4.18 19.70 15.91
C SER A 503 -3.27 20.02 14.74
N VAL A 504 -3.78 20.56 13.64
CA VAL A 504 -2.98 20.70 12.41
C VAL A 504 -3.15 22.06 11.76
N ILE A 505 -2.03 22.62 11.31
CA ILE A 505 -2.00 23.72 10.36
C ILE A 505 -1.34 23.20 9.09
N LEU A 506 -2.09 23.22 7.98
CA LEU A 506 -1.64 22.78 6.67
C LEU A 506 -1.54 23.98 5.73
N TYR A 507 -0.38 24.14 5.13
CA TYR A 507 -0.10 25.15 4.10
C TYR A 507 -0.05 24.48 2.74
N THR A 508 -0.65 25.10 1.72
CA THR A 508 -0.56 24.61 0.34
C THR A 508 0.55 25.33 -0.40
N GLY A 509 1.60 24.59 -0.74
CA GLY A 509 2.68 25.01 -1.64
C GLY A 509 2.36 24.76 -3.11
N SER A 510 3.40 24.59 -3.93
CA SER A 510 3.23 24.26 -5.35
C SER A 510 4.46 23.56 -5.92
N VAL A 511 4.24 22.67 -6.89
CA VAL A 511 5.31 22.13 -7.74
C VAL A 511 6.15 23.21 -8.42
N ALA A 512 5.63 24.42 -8.64
CA ALA A 512 6.39 25.53 -9.20
C ALA A 512 7.66 25.88 -8.38
N GLU A 513 7.66 25.57 -7.07
CA GLU A 513 8.82 25.80 -6.20
C GLU A 513 10.03 24.93 -6.56
N ASP A 514 9.77 23.72 -7.07
CA ASP A 514 10.76 22.70 -7.43
C ASP A 514 10.96 22.62 -8.97
N GLY A 515 9.87 22.63 -9.73
CA GLY A 515 9.85 22.42 -11.18
C GLY A 515 10.26 23.62 -12.03
N GLN A 516 10.22 24.84 -11.46
CA GLN A 516 10.68 26.13 -12.00
C GLN A 516 10.45 26.35 -13.51
N PHE A 517 9.46 27.16 -13.87
CA PHE A 517 9.18 27.55 -15.26
C PHE A 517 9.04 29.07 -15.41
N SER A 518 9.34 29.59 -16.60
CA SER A 518 9.29 31.03 -16.90
C SER A 518 7.90 31.60 -16.67
N GLY A 519 7.83 32.83 -16.14
CA GLY A 519 6.56 33.53 -15.93
C GLY A 519 6.01 33.46 -14.51
N SER A 520 6.58 32.61 -13.64
CA SER A 520 6.00 32.30 -12.32
C SER A 520 6.68 32.99 -11.13
N SER A 521 7.55 33.99 -11.34
CA SER A 521 8.46 34.49 -10.30
C SER A 521 7.76 34.99 -9.03
N SER A 522 6.73 35.84 -9.16
CA SER A 522 5.96 36.36 -8.01
C SER A 522 5.19 35.26 -7.27
N TYR A 523 4.70 34.26 -8.01
CA TYR A 523 4.03 33.12 -7.41
C TYR A 523 5.01 32.25 -6.61
N VAL A 524 6.17 31.91 -7.21
CA VAL A 524 7.22 31.11 -6.56
C VAL A 524 7.81 31.85 -5.35
N GLU A 525 8.05 33.16 -5.45
CA GLU A 525 8.52 33.98 -4.33
C GLU A 525 7.55 33.89 -3.15
N SER A 526 6.26 34.11 -3.39
CA SER A 526 5.25 34.07 -2.33
C SER A 526 5.10 32.68 -1.69
N LYS A 527 5.17 31.60 -2.49
CA LYS A 527 5.08 30.23 -1.96
C LYS A 527 6.33 29.85 -1.18
N LYS A 528 7.53 30.20 -1.65
CA LYS A 528 8.77 29.98 -0.88
C LYS A 528 8.84 30.83 0.38
N GLY A 529 8.28 32.04 0.37
CA GLY A 529 8.09 32.86 1.57
C GLY A 529 7.23 32.15 2.61
N LEU A 530 6.07 31.64 2.19
CA LEU A 530 5.18 30.87 3.04
C LEU A 530 5.84 29.57 3.55
N HIS A 531 6.58 28.86 2.70
CA HIS A 531 7.34 27.66 3.07
C HIS A 531 8.38 27.99 4.14
N GLY A 532 9.17 29.05 3.96
CA GLY A 532 10.16 29.50 4.94
C GLY A 532 9.53 29.83 6.30
N PHE A 533 8.37 30.50 6.30
CA PHE A 533 7.61 30.70 7.53
C PHE A 533 7.16 29.38 8.15
N ALA A 534 6.55 28.48 7.37
CA ALA A 534 6.05 27.21 7.86
C ALA A 534 7.16 26.35 8.48
N ALA A 535 8.35 26.35 7.86
CA ALA A 535 9.54 25.63 8.34
C ALA A 535 10.05 26.20 9.67
N SER A 536 10.14 27.52 9.79
CA SER A 536 10.55 28.19 11.02
C SER A 536 9.52 27.99 12.16
N PHE A 537 8.23 28.13 11.84
CA PHE A 537 7.13 28.01 12.79
C PHE A 537 6.92 26.57 13.28
N ALA A 538 7.33 25.55 12.52
CA ALA A 538 7.01 24.16 12.84
C ALA A 538 7.52 23.69 14.22
N TYR A 539 8.65 24.20 14.71
CA TYR A 539 9.13 23.88 16.07
C TYR A 539 8.24 24.50 17.16
N GLU A 540 7.77 25.72 16.95
CA GLU A 540 6.80 26.38 17.85
C GLU A 540 5.43 25.67 17.82
N ALA A 541 5.00 25.24 16.63
CA ALA A 541 3.80 24.43 16.47
C ALA A 541 3.92 23.13 17.27
N MET A 542 5.02 22.39 17.10
CA MET A 542 5.26 21.12 17.76
C MET A 542 5.31 21.25 19.29
N SER A 543 5.97 22.27 19.82
CA SER A 543 6.02 22.50 21.28
C SER A 543 4.65 22.84 21.87
N SER A 544 3.74 23.34 21.05
CA SER A 544 2.34 23.63 21.40
C SER A 544 1.38 22.47 21.11
N GLY A 545 1.91 21.29 20.71
CA GLY A 545 1.12 20.11 20.37
C GLY A 545 0.46 20.14 18.99
N LEU A 546 0.82 21.10 18.14
CA LEU A 546 0.33 21.23 16.76
C LEU A 546 1.29 20.55 15.78
N ARG A 547 0.75 20.05 14.67
CA ARG A 547 1.54 19.62 13.51
C ARG A 547 1.48 20.69 12.43
N SER A 548 2.64 21.09 11.93
CA SER A 548 2.78 21.95 10.76
C SER A 548 3.02 21.07 9.53
N ILE A 549 2.18 21.19 8.50
CA ILE A 549 2.29 20.41 7.26
C ILE A 549 2.39 21.38 6.08
N TYR A 550 3.37 21.18 5.21
CA TYR A 550 3.49 21.89 3.95
C TYR A 550 3.18 20.94 2.79
N TYR A 551 2.01 21.09 2.17
CA TYR A 551 1.49 20.22 1.13
C TYR A 551 1.79 20.81 -0.26
N MET A 552 2.62 20.13 -1.03
CA MET A 552 3.05 20.52 -2.37
C MET A 552 2.41 19.59 -3.41
N PRO A 553 1.32 20.01 -4.05
CA PRO A 553 0.77 19.25 -5.16
C PRO A 553 1.66 19.35 -6.40
N GLY A 554 1.78 18.23 -7.12
CA GLY A 554 2.28 18.15 -8.49
C GLY A 554 1.39 18.91 -9.49
N ILE A 555 1.47 18.56 -10.77
CA ILE A 555 0.49 19.05 -11.74
C ILE A 555 -0.86 18.40 -11.45
N ILE A 556 -1.86 19.23 -11.14
CA ILE A 556 -3.25 18.82 -10.95
C ILE A 556 -4.03 19.09 -12.22
N SER A 557 -4.94 18.18 -12.60
CA SER A 557 -5.86 18.42 -13.71
C SER A 557 -6.86 19.53 -13.33
N GLY A 558 -6.77 20.67 -14.00
CA GLY A 558 -7.61 21.85 -13.74
C GLY A 558 -6.95 22.90 -12.83
N GLY A 559 -7.57 24.08 -12.74
CA GLY A 559 -7.05 25.18 -11.92
C GLY A 559 -5.88 25.92 -12.58
N MET A 560 -4.89 26.36 -11.79
CA MET A 560 -3.80 27.24 -12.28
C MET A 560 -2.90 26.59 -13.34
N ALA A 561 -2.90 25.26 -13.46
CA ALA A 561 -2.12 24.56 -14.47
C ALA A 561 -2.69 24.74 -15.90
N GLU A 562 -3.99 25.08 -16.04
CA GLU A 562 -4.62 25.34 -17.35
C GLU A 562 -4.08 26.60 -18.03
N GLU A 563 -3.46 27.50 -17.28
CA GLU A 563 -2.83 28.72 -17.80
C GLU A 563 -1.43 28.45 -18.40
N LEU A 564 -0.86 27.25 -18.20
CA LEU A 564 0.47 26.90 -18.67
C LEU A 564 0.43 26.23 -20.05
N ASP A 565 1.47 26.46 -20.85
CA ASP A 565 1.65 25.72 -22.09
C ASP A 565 2.03 24.24 -21.84
N GLU A 566 1.70 23.37 -22.79
CA GLU A 566 1.92 21.92 -22.68
C GLU A 566 3.40 21.55 -22.50
N LYS A 567 4.32 22.36 -23.03
CA LYS A 567 5.76 22.11 -22.93
C LYS A 567 6.26 22.38 -21.51
N ALA A 568 5.77 23.43 -20.86
CA ALA A 568 6.04 23.74 -19.47
C ALA A 568 5.49 22.65 -18.54
N ILE A 569 4.25 22.22 -18.77
CA ILE A 569 3.63 21.11 -18.02
C ILE A 569 4.48 19.84 -18.16
N SER A 570 4.86 19.47 -19.39
CA SER A 570 5.67 18.29 -19.66
C SER A 570 7.05 18.36 -18.99
N THR A 571 7.67 19.54 -19.01
CA THR A 571 8.99 19.76 -18.37
C THR A 571 8.89 19.59 -16.86
N VAL A 572 7.88 20.19 -16.23
CA VAL A 572 7.65 20.05 -14.78
C VAL A 572 7.40 18.59 -14.42
N LYS A 573 6.51 17.90 -15.14
CA LYS A 573 6.23 16.47 -14.92
C LYS A 573 7.49 15.62 -15.02
N MET A 574 8.37 15.87 -16.01
CA MET A 574 9.65 15.17 -16.11
C MET A 574 10.56 15.46 -14.92
N ASN A 575 10.65 16.71 -14.46
CA ASN A 575 11.51 17.10 -13.33
C ASN A 575 11.10 16.40 -12.02
N ILE A 576 9.81 16.21 -11.79
CA ILE A 576 9.28 15.53 -10.60
C ILE A 576 8.94 14.05 -10.84
N MET A 577 9.24 13.55 -12.03
CA MET A 577 8.92 12.20 -12.51
C MET A 577 7.44 11.85 -12.30
N GLN A 578 6.53 12.79 -12.53
CA GLN A 578 5.09 12.55 -12.39
C GLN A 578 4.56 11.78 -13.60
N ASP A 579 4.08 10.56 -13.37
CA ASP A 579 3.55 9.68 -14.43
C ASP A 579 2.16 10.13 -14.94
N GLU A 580 1.27 10.53 -14.04
CA GLU A 580 -0.13 10.86 -14.33
C GLU A 580 -0.53 12.16 -13.62
N ASP A 581 -1.46 12.91 -14.24
CA ASP A 581 -2.07 14.07 -13.58
C ASP A 581 -2.82 13.64 -12.33
N VAL A 582 -2.68 14.41 -11.26
CA VAL A 582 -3.49 14.20 -10.05
C VAL A 582 -4.83 14.91 -10.25
N SER A 583 -5.94 14.21 -10.11
CA SER A 583 -7.23 14.90 -10.15
C SER A 583 -7.43 15.81 -8.94
N LEU A 584 -8.23 16.86 -9.08
CA LEU A 584 -8.57 17.75 -7.96
C LEU A 584 -9.19 17.00 -6.77
N GLU A 585 -10.06 16.02 -7.06
CA GLU A 585 -10.70 15.18 -6.03
C GLU A 585 -9.67 14.31 -5.31
N GLU A 586 -8.74 13.68 -6.03
CA GLU A 586 -7.67 12.87 -5.41
C GLU A 586 -6.73 13.72 -4.56
N ALA A 587 -6.31 14.88 -5.06
CA ALA A 587 -5.47 15.81 -4.30
C ALA A 587 -6.18 16.26 -3.02
N ALA A 588 -7.45 16.64 -3.10
CA ALA A 588 -8.26 17.03 -1.95
C ALA A 588 -8.43 15.90 -0.93
N GLU A 589 -8.66 14.66 -1.38
CA GLU A 589 -8.75 13.49 -0.52
C GLU A 589 -7.41 13.21 0.19
N ARG A 590 -6.28 13.42 -0.50
CA ARG A 590 -4.93 13.31 0.07
C ARG A 590 -4.65 14.45 1.07
N VAL A 591 -5.10 15.68 0.80
CA VAL A 591 -5.07 16.81 1.77
C VAL A 591 -5.87 16.45 3.03
N ALA A 592 -7.12 15.98 2.88
CA ALA A 592 -7.96 15.60 4.01
C ALA A 592 -7.34 14.51 4.87
N LYS A 593 -6.82 13.43 4.25
CA LYS A 593 -6.05 12.38 4.94
C LYS A 593 -4.81 12.92 5.65
N SER A 594 -4.17 13.94 5.08
CA SER A 594 -2.96 14.52 5.65
C SER A 594 -3.13 15.16 7.01
N LEU A 595 -4.35 15.53 7.38
CA LEU A 595 -4.63 16.16 8.67
C LEU A 595 -4.52 15.17 9.85
N TYR A 596 -4.60 13.86 9.61
CA TYR A 596 -4.69 12.89 10.68
C TYR A 596 -3.99 11.55 10.44
N ILE A 597 -3.71 11.17 9.19
CA ILE A 597 -2.95 9.96 8.83
C ILE A 597 -1.46 10.30 8.66
N PRO A 598 -0.53 9.55 9.30
CA PRO A 598 0.90 9.80 9.22
C PRO A 598 1.51 9.71 7.81
N LYS A 599 1.07 8.76 6.98
CA LYS A 599 1.52 8.57 5.59
C LYS A 599 0.34 8.47 4.63
N VAL A 600 0.46 9.04 3.44
CA VAL A 600 -0.60 8.98 2.42
C VAL A 600 -0.03 8.36 1.15
N LEU A 601 -0.76 7.40 0.58
CA LEU A 601 -0.33 6.70 -0.63
C LEU A 601 -0.16 7.70 -1.80
N LYS A 602 0.90 7.53 -2.60
CA LYS A 602 1.32 8.45 -3.68
C LYS A 602 1.72 9.86 -3.21
N VAL A 603 1.88 10.08 -1.91
CA VAL A 603 2.41 11.32 -1.33
C VAL A 603 3.76 11.01 -0.69
N ARG A 604 4.80 11.70 -1.14
CA ARG A 604 6.14 11.56 -0.57
C ARG A 604 6.29 12.49 0.63
N ASP A 605 6.66 11.92 1.76
CA ASP A 605 6.99 12.69 2.96
C ASP A 605 8.49 13.03 3.00
N SER A 606 8.81 14.25 3.38
CA SER A 606 10.12 14.65 3.88
C SER A 606 9.98 15.57 5.09
N TYR A 607 11.06 15.78 5.83
CA TYR A 607 11.05 16.63 7.01
C TYR A 607 12.05 17.77 6.88
N GLU A 608 11.60 18.99 7.14
CA GLU A 608 12.44 20.18 7.28
C GLU A 608 12.40 20.62 8.75
N GLY A 609 13.27 20.01 9.56
CA GLY A 609 13.15 20.09 11.01
C GLY A 609 11.85 19.45 11.50
N ALA A 610 10.99 20.23 12.15
CA ALA A 610 9.67 19.77 12.62
C ALA A 610 8.55 19.88 11.55
N LEU A 611 8.83 20.50 10.39
CA LEU A 611 7.85 20.64 9.31
C LEU A 611 7.74 19.33 8.54
N LEU A 612 6.52 18.81 8.40
CA LEU A 612 6.24 17.71 7.48
C LEU A 612 5.93 18.27 6.09
N VAL A 613 6.83 18.05 5.14
CA VAL A 613 6.63 18.43 3.74
C VAL A 613 6.08 17.23 2.97
N ARG A 614 4.95 17.42 2.30
CA ARG A 614 4.23 16.38 1.55
C ARG A 614 4.20 16.72 0.08
N ARG A 615 4.89 15.94 -0.73
CA ARG A 615 4.96 16.10 -2.18
C ARG A 615 4.03 15.11 -2.85
N ASP A 616 2.89 15.60 -3.34
CA ASP A 616 1.81 14.78 -3.90
C ASP A 616 1.96 14.63 -5.42
N GLY A 617 2.02 13.39 -5.91
CA GLY A 617 2.26 13.09 -7.33
C GLY A 617 3.74 13.14 -7.75
N TYR A 618 4.66 13.38 -6.82
CA TYR A 618 6.10 13.31 -7.06
C TYR A 618 6.59 11.86 -6.97
N LEU A 619 7.35 11.39 -7.97
CA LEU A 619 8.04 10.10 -7.85
C LEU A 619 9.50 10.27 -7.37
N VAL A 620 10.13 11.42 -7.55
CA VAL A 620 11.51 11.71 -7.09
C VAL A 620 11.61 12.76 -6.00
#